data_AF-A0A0P9PIJ2-F1
#
_entry.id   AF-A0A0P9PIJ2-F1
#
_cell.length_a   1.000
_cell.length_b   1.000
_cell.length_c   1.000
_cell.angle_alpha   90.00
_cell.angle_beta   90.00
_cell.angle_gamma   90.00
#
_symmetry.space_group_name_H-M   'P 1'
#
loop_
_entity.id
_entity.type
_entity.pdbx_description
1 polymer ?
#
loop_
_entity_poly.entity_id
_entity_poly.type
_entity_poly.pdbx_seq_one_letter_code
_entity_poly.pdbx_strand_id
1 'polypeptide(L)' 'MAVWQGFGFGMLVTLAFHGVLLPMFHWAPPLWELPPAEWASETFGHLLWIWVIEVIRRDLQQRWSPGPG' A
#
# COMPACT_ATOMS: atom_id res chain seq x y z
N MET A 1 9.80 12.16 2.47
CA MET A 1 8.31 12.24 2.42
C MET A 1 7.85 12.66 3.78
N ALA A 2 6.68 13.28 3.87
CA ALA A 2 5.94 13.15 5.11
C ALA A 2 5.50 11.69 5.27
N VAL A 3 5.72 11.08 6.44
CA VAL A 3 5.25 9.71 6.77
C VAL A 3 3.76 9.53 6.42
N TRP A 4 2.99 10.60 6.60
CA TRP A 4 1.57 10.68 6.28
C TRP A 4 1.23 10.45 4.80
N GLN A 5 2.12 10.79 3.85
CA GLN A 5 1.87 10.57 2.42
C GLN A 5 1.95 9.09 2.04
N GLY A 6 2.91 8.35 2.61
CA GLY A 6 3.02 6.90 2.38
C GLY A 6 1.94 6.11 3.12
N PHE A 7 1.67 6.48 4.37
CA PHE A 7 0.63 5.84 5.17
C PHE A 7 -0.78 6.07 4.60
N GLY A 8 -1.12 7.31 4.22
CA GLY A 8 -2.43 7.63 3.65
C GLY A 8 -2.67 6.94 2.30
N PHE A 9 -1.65 6.86 1.45
CA PHE A 9 -1.74 6.12 0.18
C PHE A 9 -1.91 4.61 0.43
N GLY A 10 -1.17 4.04 1.38
CA GLY A 10 -1.31 2.62 1.74
C GLY A 10 -2.70 2.25 2.23
N MET A 11 -3.30 3.08 3.11
CA MET A 11 -4.68 2.89 3.57
C MET A 11 -5.69 2.98 2.42
N LEU A 12 -5.50 3.92 1.48
CA LEU A 12 -6.37 4.05 0.32
C LEU A 12 -6.31 2.79 -0.57
N VAL A 13 -5.13 2.22 -0.76
CA VAL A 13 -4.97 0.96 -1.51
C VAL A 13 -5.62 -0.21 -0.78
N THR A 14 -5.44 -0.35 0.53
CA THR A 14 -6.11 -1.40 1.33
C THR A 14 -7.62 -1.34 1.16
N LEU A 15 -8.22 -0.16 1.29
CA LEU A 15 -9.67 0.01 1.13
C LEU A 15 -10.14 -0.24 -0.30
N ALA A 16 -9.42 0.25 -1.31
CA ALA A 16 -9.78 0.06 -2.70
C ALA A 16 -9.74 -1.42 -3.10
N PHE A 17 -8.70 -2.16 -2.72
CA PHE A 17 -8.57 -3.57 -3.08
C PHE A 17 -9.43 -4.48 -2.21
N HIS A 18 -9.23 -4.47 -0.89
CA HIS A 18 -9.95 -5.39 0.00
C HIS A 18 -11.36 -4.95 0.33
N GLY A 19 -11.69 -3.66 0.18
CA GLY A 19 -13.05 -3.18 0.39
C GLY A 19 -13.92 -3.25 -0.86
N VAL A 20 -13.33 -3.14 -2.07
CA VAL A 20 -14.10 -2.99 -3.31
C VAL A 20 -13.72 -4.02 -4.37
N LEU A 21 -12.46 -4.02 -4.84
CA LEU A 21 -12.09 -4.83 -6.00
C LEU A 21 -12.16 -6.33 -5.72
N LEU A 22 -11.52 -6.81 -4.66
CA LEU A 22 -11.49 -8.25 -4.35
C LEU A 22 -12.88 -8.82 -4.07
N PRO A 23 -13.76 -8.16 -3.29
CA PRO A 23 -15.13 -8.63 -3.11
C PRO A 23 -15.96 -8.57 -4.40
N MET A 24 -15.81 -7.51 -5.20
CA MET A 24 -16.54 -7.35 -6.47
C MET A 24 -16.24 -8.49 -7.46
N PHE A 25 -14.99 -8.95 -7.50
CA PHE A 25 -14.57 -10.06 -8.37
C PHE A 25 -14.63 -11.44 -7.68
N HIS A 26 -15.13 -11.52 -6.45
CA HIS A 26 -15.20 -12.75 -5.66
C HIS A 26 -13.85 -13.44 -5.46
N TRP A 27 -12.75 -12.67 -5.40
CA TRP A 27 -11.40 -13.20 -5.18
C TRP A 27 -11.05 -13.36 -3.71
N ALA A 28 -11.62 -12.50 -2.87
CA ALA A 28 -11.52 -12.58 -1.42
C ALA A 28 -12.75 -11.91 -0.80
N PRO A 29 -13.18 -12.33 0.40
CA PRO A 29 -14.18 -11.59 1.15
C PRO A 29 -13.65 -10.19 1.52
N PRO A 30 -14.55 -9.24 1.82
CA PRO A 30 -14.16 -7.91 2.25
C PRO A 30 -13.26 -7.93 3.48
N LEU A 31 -12.40 -6.93 3.63
CA LEU A 31 -11.45 -6.85 4.74
C LEU A 31 -12.15 -7.15 6.08
N TRP A 32 -13.28 -6.49 6.40
CA TRP A 32 -14.08 -6.63 7.64
C TRP A 32 -14.71 -8.00 7.92
N GLU A 33 -14.61 -8.95 7.00
CA GLU A 33 -15.06 -10.33 7.20
C GLU A 33 -13.90 -11.28 7.51
N LEU A 34 -12.65 -10.82 7.40
CA LEU A 34 -11.46 -11.61 7.72
C LEU A 34 -11.21 -11.72 9.23
N PRO A 35 -10.56 -12.81 9.70
CA PRO A 35 -10.03 -12.91 11.06
C PRO A 35 -9.12 -11.73 11.44
N PRO A 36 -9.03 -11.34 12.72
CA PRO A 36 -8.22 -10.19 13.16
C PRO A 36 -6.74 -10.27 12.77
N ALA A 37 -6.16 -11.47 12.74
CA ALA A 37 -4.78 -11.68 12.33
C ALA A 37 -4.57 -11.35 10.85
N GLU A 38 -5.52 -11.74 10.00
CA GLU A 38 -5.50 -11.45 8.56
C GLU A 38 -5.76 -9.97 8.29
N TRP A 39 -6.68 -9.34 9.04
CA TRP A 39 -6.84 -7.88 9.06
C TRP A 39 -5.51 -7.14 9.27
N ALA A 40 -4.77 -7.57 10.30
CA ALA A 40 -3.51 -6.96 10.66
C ALA A 40 -2.43 -7.23 9.60
N SER A 41 -2.31 -8.46 9.11
CA SER A 41 -1.31 -8.80 8.09
C SER A 41 -1.59 -8.12 6.75
N GLU A 42 -2.85 -8.03 6.33
CA GLU A 42 -3.22 -7.35 5.10
C GLU A 42 -2.98 -5.85 5.21
N THR A 43 -3.44 -5.21 6.29
CA THR A 43 -3.24 -3.77 6.47
C THR A 43 -1.76 -3.41 6.61
N PHE A 44 -1.03 -4.15 7.46
CA PHE A 44 0.41 -3.91 7.66
C PHE A 44 1.22 -4.23 6.40
N GLY A 45 0.91 -5.35 5.75
CA GLY A 45 1.49 -5.73 4.47
C GLY A 45 1.31 -4.63 3.45
N HIS A 46 0.10 -4.03 3.38
CA HIS A 46 -0.22 -2.95 2.47
C HIS A 46 0.52 -1.64 2.73
N LEU A 47 0.78 -1.32 3.99
CA LEU A 47 1.59 -0.17 4.34
C LEU A 47 3.07 -0.42 4.02
N LEU A 48 3.55 -1.62 4.32
CA LEU A 48 4.96 -2.01 4.16
C LEU A 48 5.39 -2.05 2.70
N TRP A 49 4.71 -2.82 1.84
CA TRP A 49 5.10 -2.95 0.43
C TRP A 49 5.03 -1.62 -0.33
N ILE A 50 4.02 -0.77 -0.07
CA ILE A 50 3.89 0.56 -0.68
C ILE A 50 5.03 1.48 -0.24
N TRP A 51 5.38 1.44 1.04
CA TRP A 51 6.54 2.17 1.53
C TRP A 51 7.84 1.68 0.88
N VAL A 52 8.02 0.36 0.73
CA VAL A 52 9.19 -0.22 0.04
C VAL A 52 9.26 0.22 -1.43
N ILE A 53 8.15 0.14 -2.17
CA ILE A 53 8.06 0.59 -3.57
C ILE A 53 8.45 2.06 -3.67
N GLU A 54 7.98 2.89 -2.74
CA GLU A 54 8.28 4.32 -2.72
C GLU A 54 9.75 4.61 -2.40
N VAL A 55 10.36 3.87 -1.46
CA VAL A 55 11.80 3.95 -1.19
C VAL A 55 12.59 3.61 -2.45
N ILE A 56 12.26 2.51 -3.12
CA ILE A 56 12.92 2.09 -4.37
C ILE A 56 12.71 3.12 -5.48
N ARG A 57 11.47 3.61 -5.66
CA ARG A 57 11.13 4.63 -6.67
C ARG A 57 11.97 5.89 -6.49
N ARG A 58 12.15 6.33 -5.25
CA ARG A 58 13.01 7.49 -4.91
C ARG A 58 14.47 7.24 -5.23
N ASP A 59 14.99 6.09 -4.82
CA ASP A 59 16.37 5.71 -5.13
C ASP A 59 16.62 5.68 -6.64
N LEU A 60 15.73 5.05 -7.41
CA LEU A 60 15.80 5.03 -8.87
C LEU A 60 15.69 6.44 -9.49
N GLN A 61 14.78 7.28 -8.99
CA GLN A 61 14.67 8.67 -9.44
C GLN A 61 15.94 9.48 -9.19
N GLN A 62 16.57 9.34 -8.02
CA GLN A 62 17.83 10.02 -7.71
C GLN A 62 18.98 9.52 -8.61
N ARG A 63 18.97 8.24 -8.99
CA ARG A 63 19.99 7.66 -9.89
C ARG A 63 19.82 8.06 -11.35
N TRP A 64 18.57 8.15 -11.84
CA TRP A 64 18.29 8.40 -13.27
C TRP A 64 18.04 9.87 -13.61
N SER A 65 17.64 10.68 -12.63
CA SER A 65 17.53 12.12 -12.76
C SER A 65 18.05 12.78 -11.49
N PRO A 66 19.38 12.79 -11.29
CA PRO A 66 19.96 13.72 -10.34
C PRO A 66 19.50 15.11 -10.77
N GLY A 67 18.84 15.85 -9.88
CA GLY A 67 18.44 17.22 -10.17
C GLY A 67 19.65 18.07 -10.58
N PRO A 68 19.45 19.28 -11.15
CA PRO A 68 20.58 20.17 -11.40
C PRO A 68 21.33 20.37 -10.07
N GLY A 69 22.61 20.02 -10.07
CA GLY A 69 23.50 20.10 -8.91
C GLY A 69 23.69 21.52 -8.42
#